data_AF-A0A538A8Y0-F1
#
_entry.id   AF-A0A538A8Y0-F1
#
_cell.length_a   1.000
_cell.length_b   1.000
_cell.length_c   1.000
_cell.angle_alpha   90.00
_cell.angle_beta   90.00
_cell.angle_gamma   90.00
#
_symmetry.space_group_name_H-M   'P 1'
#
loop_
_entity.id
_entity.type
_entity.pdbx_description
1 polymer ?
#
loop_
_entity_poly.entity_id
_entity_poly.type
_entity_poly.pdbx_seq_one_letter_code
_entity_poly.pdbx_strand_id
1 'polypeptide(L)'
;MSKQEFVSQANAICADVNNKIESLQQPPQNAQVSELVPLLTQELAIAREAESKLEALTPPSELQNERDKLVANTQKEEALADKLIAAAKANDSSQAQALGQQLDALNKQDNSISSSIGLTECAKDASPQG
;
A
#
# COMPACT_ATOMS: atom_id res chain seq x y z
N MET A 1 -10.25 -17.19 13.71
CA MET A 1 -9.86 -16.26 14.80
C MET A 1 -11.05 -15.38 15.17
N SER A 2 -11.02 -14.74 16.34
CA SER A 2 -11.99 -13.70 16.72
C SER A 2 -11.73 -12.38 15.98
N LYS A 3 -12.70 -11.46 16.01
CA LYS A 3 -12.54 -10.11 15.45
C LYS A 3 -11.37 -9.35 16.06
N GLN A 4 -11.21 -9.40 17.38
CA GLN A 4 -10.14 -8.69 18.06
C GLN A 4 -8.75 -9.24 17.68
N GLU A 5 -8.62 -10.57 17.57
CA GLU A 5 -7.36 -11.20 17.14
C GLU A 5 -7.01 -10.85 15.68
N PHE A 6 -8.01 -10.81 14.78
CA PHE A 6 -7.81 -10.38 13.40
C PHE A 6 -7.33 -8.93 13.34
N VAL A 7 -8.07 -8.02 13.99
CA VAL A 7 -7.77 -6.58 14.01
C VAL A 7 -6.37 -6.33 14.58
N SER A 8 -6.00 -7.02 15.65
CA SER A 8 -4.67 -6.89 16.25
C SER A 8 -3.56 -7.34 15.30
N GLN A 9 -3.72 -8.49 14.62
CA GLN A 9 -2.70 -9.02 13.72
C GLN A 9 -2.58 -8.18 12.44
N ALA A 10 -3.69 -7.79 11.83
CA ALA A 10 -3.69 -6.94 10.65
C ALA A 10 -3.10 -5.56 10.94
N ASN A 11 -3.45 -4.93 12.08
CA ASN A 11 -2.80 -3.68 12.48
C ASN A 11 -1.29 -3.83 12.73
N ALA A 12 -0.84 -4.96 13.26
CA ALA A 12 0.60 -5.21 13.44
C ALA A 12 1.33 -5.30 12.09
N ILE A 13 0.71 -5.92 11.07
CA ILE A 13 1.25 -5.95 9.70
C ILE A 13 1.34 -4.53 9.15
N CYS A 14 0.27 -3.73 9.27
CA CYS A 14 0.26 -2.37 8.75
C CYS A 14 1.23 -1.44 9.49
N ALA A 15 1.42 -1.63 10.80
CA ALA A 15 2.45 -0.90 11.55
C ALA A 15 3.87 -1.25 11.06
N ASP A 16 4.16 -2.53 10.76
CA ASP A 16 5.43 -2.94 10.14
C ASP A 16 5.64 -2.28 8.77
N VAL A 17 4.60 -2.25 7.93
CA VAL A 17 4.60 -1.55 6.64
C VAL A 17 4.90 -0.06 6.83
N ASN A 18 4.14 0.62 7.69
CA ASN A 18 4.31 2.05 7.94
C ASN A 18 5.74 2.36 8.37
N ASN A 19 6.30 1.59 9.31
CA ASN A 19 7.68 1.76 9.75
C ASN A 19 8.70 1.56 8.62
N LYS A 20 8.48 0.55 7.76
CA LYS A 20 9.34 0.29 6.60
C LYS A 20 9.27 1.43 5.59
N ILE A 21 8.07 1.91 5.26
CA ILE A 21 7.86 3.04 4.34
C ILE A 21 8.50 4.31 4.90
N GLU A 22 8.23 4.63 6.16
CA GLU A 22 8.83 5.79 6.84
C GLU A 22 10.36 5.72 6.87
N SER A 23 10.97 4.53 6.86
CA SER A 23 12.42 4.38 6.82
C SER A 23 13.05 4.58 5.44
N LEU A 24 12.24 4.62 4.37
CA LEU A 24 12.73 4.87 3.02
C LEU A 24 13.11 6.34 2.86
N GLN A 25 14.11 6.59 2.00
CA GLN A 25 14.51 7.94 1.64
C GLN A 25 13.68 8.45 0.47
N GLN A 26 13.06 9.60 0.64
CA GLN A 26 12.38 10.30 -0.43
C GLN A 26 13.41 10.99 -1.34
N PRO A 27 13.29 10.87 -2.68
CA PRO A 27 14.05 11.68 -3.61
C PRO A 27 13.76 13.18 -3.40
N PRO A 28 14.69 14.08 -3.76
CA PRO A 28 14.46 15.52 -3.64
C PRO A 28 13.25 15.97 -4.47
N GLN A 29 12.57 17.04 -4.06
CA GLN A 29 11.33 17.50 -4.72
C GLN A 29 11.46 17.78 -6.22
N ASN A 30 12.66 18.09 -6.69
CA ASN A 30 12.97 18.35 -8.09
C ASN A 30 13.54 17.12 -8.84
N ALA A 31 13.47 15.93 -8.24
CA ALA A 31 13.86 14.68 -8.88
C ALA A 31 13.03 14.44 -10.15
N GLN A 32 13.69 13.93 -11.18
CA GLN A 32 13.01 13.44 -12.36
C GLN A 32 12.21 12.18 -12.02
N VAL A 33 11.17 11.90 -12.79
CA VAL A 33 10.32 10.73 -12.54
C VAL A 33 11.11 9.42 -12.58
N SER A 34 12.15 9.32 -13.42
CA SER A 34 13.04 8.16 -13.46
C SER A 34 13.82 7.94 -12.15
N GLU A 35 14.07 9.00 -11.38
CA GLU A 35 14.78 8.92 -10.10
C GLU A 35 13.88 8.37 -8.98
N LEU A 36 12.56 8.25 -9.21
CA LEU A 36 11.62 7.62 -8.28
C LEU A 36 11.68 6.07 -8.34
N VAL A 37 12.23 5.50 -9.42
CA VAL A 37 12.22 4.03 -9.64
C VAL A 37 12.74 3.22 -8.45
N PRO A 38 13.87 3.59 -7.79
CA PRO A 38 14.35 2.85 -6.62
C PRO A 38 13.38 2.89 -5.44
N LEU A 39 12.75 4.04 -5.18
CA LEU A 39 11.77 4.18 -4.11
C LEU A 39 10.53 3.33 -4.41
N LEU A 40 9.92 3.51 -5.58
CA LEU A 40 8.73 2.77 -6.01
C LEU A 40 8.92 1.25 -5.98
N THR A 41 10.13 0.78 -6.32
CA THR A 41 10.46 -0.65 -6.28
C THR A 41 10.52 -1.18 -4.84
N GLN A 42 11.01 -0.38 -3.90
CA GLN A 42 11.04 -0.74 -2.48
C GLN A 42 9.65 -0.75 -1.87
N GLU A 43 8.84 0.27 -2.14
CA GLU A 43 7.45 0.36 -1.70
C GLU A 43 6.63 -0.84 -2.21
N LEU A 44 6.77 -1.19 -3.48
CA LEU A 44 6.11 -2.37 -4.07
C LEU A 44 6.54 -3.69 -3.41
N ALA A 45 7.82 -3.84 -3.05
CA ALA A 45 8.30 -5.03 -2.35
C ALA A 45 7.68 -5.13 -0.93
N ILE A 46 7.54 -4.00 -0.24
CA ILE A 46 6.89 -3.93 1.08
C ILE A 46 5.40 -4.28 0.96
N ALA A 47 4.70 -3.73 -0.05
CA ALA A 47 3.29 -4.01 -0.29
C ALA A 47 3.03 -5.51 -0.52
N ARG A 48 3.84 -6.15 -1.38
CA ARG A 48 3.76 -7.61 -1.64
C ARG A 48 3.97 -8.47 -0.39
N GLU A 49 4.93 -8.08 0.45
CA GLU A 49 5.17 -8.78 1.71
C GLU A 49 3.95 -8.64 2.64
N ALA A 50 3.34 -7.46 2.69
CA ALA A 50 2.16 -7.18 3.50
C ALA A 50 0.91 -7.91 3.00
N GLU A 51 0.67 -7.93 1.69
CA GLU A 51 -0.40 -8.68 1.05
C GLU A 51 -0.34 -10.15 1.46
N SER A 52 0.83 -10.78 1.28
CA SER A 52 1.04 -12.19 1.64
C SER A 52 0.78 -12.48 3.12
N LYS A 53 1.19 -11.57 4.02
CA LYS A 53 0.89 -11.70 5.46
C LYS A 53 -0.60 -11.53 5.76
N LEU A 54 -1.28 -10.60 5.09
CA LEU A 54 -2.70 -10.34 5.28
C LEU A 54 -3.58 -11.49 4.75
N GLU A 55 -3.22 -12.06 3.60
CA GLU A 55 -3.87 -13.24 3.02
C GLU A 55 -3.76 -14.48 3.93
N ALA A 56 -2.64 -14.62 4.65
CA ALA A 56 -2.43 -15.70 5.61
C ALA A 56 -3.33 -15.58 6.85
N LEU A 57 -3.93 -14.42 7.11
CA LEU A 57 -4.90 -14.25 8.20
C LEU A 57 -6.26 -14.83 7.80
N THR A 58 -6.84 -15.64 8.68
CA THR A 58 -8.21 -16.17 8.53
C THR A 58 -9.20 -15.32 9.33
N PRO A 59 -9.81 -14.25 8.78
CA PRO A 59 -10.73 -13.39 9.52
C PRO A 59 -11.96 -14.17 10.02
N PRO A 60 -12.67 -13.70 11.05
CA PRO A 60 -14.02 -14.17 11.32
C PRO A 60 -14.94 -13.89 10.12
N SER A 61 -16.00 -14.68 9.96
CA SER A 61 -16.91 -14.58 8.80
C SER A 61 -17.50 -13.18 8.59
N GLU A 62 -17.68 -12.42 9.67
CA GLU A 62 -18.18 -11.04 9.65
C GLU A 62 -17.21 -10.01 9.06
N LEU A 63 -15.93 -10.34 8.90
CA LEU A 63 -14.89 -9.48 8.30
C LEU A 63 -14.31 -10.04 7.01
N GLN A 64 -14.80 -11.19 6.55
CA GLN A 64 -14.26 -11.89 5.39
C GLN A 64 -14.36 -11.03 4.12
N ASN A 65 -15.51 -10.37 3.91
CA ASN A 65 -15.74 -9.54 2.73
C ASN A 65 -14.82 -8.31 2.68
N GLU A 66 -14.60 -7.65 3.82
CA GLU A 66 -13.72 -6.48 3.89
C GLU A 66 -12.26 -6.87 3.73
N ARG A 67 -11.84 -8.00 4.31
CA ARG A 67 -10.50 -8.56 4.07
C ARG A 67 -10.30 -8.89 2.58
N ASP A 68 -11.25 -9.57 1.95
CA ASP A 68 -11.13 -9.95 0.54
C ASP A 68 -11.10 -8.73 -0.38
N LYS A 69 -11.84 -7.66 -0.04
CA LYS A 69 -11.77 -6.38 -0.74
C LYS A 69 -10.41 -5.71 -0.61
N LEU A 70 -9.83 -5.70 0.59
CA LEU A 70 -8.50 -5.13 0.83
C LEU A 70 -7.44 -5.87 0.01
N VAL A 71 -7.41 -7.21 0.08
CA VAL A 71 -6.48 -8.02 -0.74
C VAL A 71 -6.66 -7.73 -2.23
N ALA A 72 -7.90 -7.72 -2.73
CA ALA A 72 -8.17 -7.44 -4.14
C ALA A 72 -7.80 -6.00 -4.57
N ASN A 73 -7.83 -5.04 -3.65
CA ASN A 73 -7.40 -3.68 -3.93
C ASN A 73 -5.87 -3.55 -3.89
N THR A 74 -5.20 -4.16 -2.91
CA THR A 74 -3.73 -4.25 -2.88
C THR A 74 -3.19 -4.87 -4.18
N GLN A 75 -3.79 -5.94 -4.70
CA GLN A 75 -3.40 -6.53 -5.99
C GLN A 75 -3.51 -5.55 -7.18
N LYS A 76 -4.52 -4.67 -7.16
CA LYS A 76 -4.66 -3.62 -8.19
C LYS A 76 -3.61 -2.53 -8.00
N GLU A 77 -3.33 -2.14 -6.77
CA GLU A 77 -2.28 -1.17 -6.45
C GLU A 77 -0.93 -1.69 -6.91
N GLU A 78 -0.59 -2.95 -6.66
CA GLU A 78 0.66 -3.56 -7.15
C GLU A 78 0.76 -3.54 -8.68
N ALA A 79 -0.32 -3.88 -9.38
CA ALA A 79 -0.36 -3.84 -10.83
C ALA A 79 -0.23 -2.41 -11.39
N LEU A 80 -0.76 -1.41 -10.68
CA LEU A 80 -0.58 0.00 -11.02
C LEU A 80 0.83 0.49 -10.69
N ALA A 81 1.42 0.05 -9.58
CA ALA A 81 2.78 0.35 -9.18
C ALA A 81 3.80 -0.21 -10.19
N ASP A 82 3.63 -1.45 -10.68
CA ASP A 82 4.45 -2.01 -11.76
C ASP A 82 4.39 -1.14 -13.03
N LYS A 83 3.20 -0.66 -13.41
CA LYS A 83 3.03 0.27 -14.54
C LYS A 83 3.68 1.62 -14.27
N LEU A 84 3.57 2.13 -13.05
CA LEU A 84 4.16 3.40 -12.63
C LEU A 84 5.69 3.31 -12.71
N ILE A 85 6.28 2.22 -12.23
CA ILE A 85 7.71 1.93 -12.36
C ILE A 85 8.12 1.89 -13.83
N ALA A 86 7.33 1.26 -14.70
CA ALA A 86 7.62 1.22 -16.13
C ALA A 86 7.56 2.62 -16.78
N ALA A 87 6.55 3.43 -16.46
CA ALA A 87 6.43 4.81 -16.93
C ALA A 87 7.59 5.69 -16.43
N ALA A 88 7.96 5.54 -15.15
CA ALA A 88 9.11 6.22 -14.56
C ALA A 88 10.42 5.86 -15.26
N LYS A 89 10.66 4.59 -15.56
CA LYS A 89 11.83 4.13 -16.35
C LYS A 89 11.85 4.72 -17.76
N ALA A 90 10.68 4.92 -18.37
CA ALA A 90 10.54 5.57 -19.66
C ALA A 90 10.61 7.12 -19.61
N ASN A 91 10.76 7.69 -18.40
CA ASN A 91 10.65 9.12 -18.12
C ASN A 91 9.32 9.75 -18.60
N ASP A 92 8.25 8.95 -18.66
CA ASP A 92 6.91 9.39 -19.03
C ASP A 92 6.20 9.97 -17.81
N SER A 93 6.48 11.24 -17.54
CA SER A 93 5.92 11.95 -16.38
C SER A 93 4.39 12.07 -16.42
N SER A 94 3.79 12.16 -17.61
CA SER A 94 2.33 12.26 -17.75
C SER A 94 1.65 10.95 -17.38
N GLN A 95 2.16 9.83 -17.89
CA GLN A 95 1.64 8.52 -17.54
C GLN A 95 1.89 8.19 -16.07
N ALA A 96 3.08 8.51 -15.55
CA ALA A 96 3.41 8.31 -14.15
C ALA A 96 2.48 9.10 -13.23
N GLN A 97 2.21 10.37 -13.54
CA GLN A 97 1.27 11.19 -12.76
C GLN A 97 -0.15 10.61 -12.78
N ALA A 98 -0.64 10.16 -13.94
CA ALA A 98 -1.97 9.55 -14.04
C ALA A 98 -2.09 8.23 -13.28
N LEU A 99 -1.02 7.44 -13.20
CA LEU A 99 -0.98 6.21 -12.42
C LEU A 99 -0.87 6.49 -10.92
N GLY A 100 -0.07 7.47 -10.51
CA GLY A 100 0.01 7.92 -9.12
C GLY A 100 -1.35 8.39 -8.58
N GLN A 101 -2.12 9.15 -9.37
CA GLN A 101 -3.48 9.56 -8.97
C GLN A 101 -4.45 8.37 -8.80
N GLN A 102 -4.29 7.30 -9.59
CA GLN A 102 -5.10 6.09 -9.44
C GLN A 102 -4.71 5.31 -8.18
N LEU A 103 -3.42 5.25 -7.85
CA LEU A 103 -2.93 4.68 -6.59
C LEU A 103 -3.48 5.45 -5.39
N ASP A 104 -3.36 6.79 -5.39
CA ASP A 104 -3.90 7.63 -4.31
C ASP A 104 -5.40 7.44 -4.08
N ALA A 105 -6.16 7.23 -5.16
CA ALA A 105 -7.60 7.00 -5.08
C ALA A 105 -7.94 5.63 -4.46
N LEU A 106 -7.18 4.58 -4.82
CA LEU A 106 -7.33 3.25 -4.23
C LEU A 106 -6.91 3.24 -2.76
N ASN A 107 -5.77 3.85 -2.43
CA ASN A 107 -5.28 3.92 -1.05
C ASN A 107 -6.29 4.63 -0.13
N LYS A 108 -6.93 5.72 -0.60
CA LYS A 108 -8.03 6.38 0.15
C LYS A 108 -9.24 5.48 0.35
N GLN A 109 -9.58 4.65 -0.64
CA GLN A 109 -10.66 3.67 -0.51
C GLN A 109 -10.30 2.61 0.54
N ASP A 110 -9.06 2.13 0.53
CA ASP A 110 -8.57 1.12 1.47
C ASP A 110 -8.45 1.66 2.89
N ASN A 111 -8.04 2.92 3.06
CA ASN A 111 -8.07 3.61 4.35
C ASN A 111 -9.48 3.69 4.92
N SER A 112 -10.49 3.95 4.07
CA SER A 112 -11.89 4.00 4.48
C SER A 112 -12.40 2.62 4.90
N ILE A 113 -12.10 1.58 4.13
CA ILE A 113 -12.45 0.19 4.47
C ILE A 113 -11.78 -0.20 5.79
N SER A 114 -10.47 -0.01 5.90
CA SER A 114 -9.65 -0.32 7.07
C SER A 114 -10.17 0.36 8.33
N SER A 115 -10.47 1.66 8.24
CA SER A 115 -11.08 2.42 9.34
C SER A 115 -12.41 1.81 9.79
N SER A 116 -13.28 1.42 8.85
CA SER A 116 -14.62 0.90 9.16
C SER A 116 -14.60 -0.41 9.96
N ILE A 117 -13.54 -1.20 9.84
CA ILE A 117 -13.38 -2.50 10.52
C ILE A 117 -12.41 -2.48 11.70
N GLY A 118 -11.86 -1.31 12.05
CA GLY A 118 -10.96 -1.11 13.19
C GLY A 118 -9.48 -1.33 12.88
N LEU A 119 -9.10 -1.41 11.61
CA LEU A 119 -7.70 -1.46 11.17
C LEU A 119 -7.09 -0.06 11.14
N THR A 120 -6.93 0.56 12.30
CA THR A 120 -6.47 1.94 12.45
C THR A 120 -5.04 2.18 11.96
N GLU A 121 -4.16 1.17 12.02
CA GLU A 121 -2.79 1.29 11.48
C GLU A 121 -2.77 1.19 9.96
N CYS A 122 -3.65 0.36 9.39
CA CYS A 122 -3.80 0.23 7.94
C CYS A 122 -4.48 1.44 7.30
N ALA A 123 -5.17 2.26 8.10
CA ALA A 123 -5.83 3.48 7.64
C ALA A 123 -4.92 4.72 7.68
N LYS A 124 -3.64 4.56 8.00
CA LYS A 124 -2.67 5.66 8.03
C LYS A 124 -2.00 5.82 6.67
N ASP A 125 -1.81 7.07 6.27
CA ASP A 125 -0.98 7.42 5.13
C ASP A 125 0.48 7.60 5.60
N ALA A 126 1.25 6.51 5.64
CA ALA A 126 2.69 6.58 5.88
C ALA A 126 3.43 7.11 4.63
N SER A 127 4.44 7.94 4.83
CA SER A 127 5.25 8.52 3.76
C SER A 127 6.75 8.32 4.05
N PRO A 128 7.59 8.12 3.02
CA PRO A 128 9.05 8.11 3.16
C PRO A 128 9.60 9.36 3.87
N GLN A 129 10.78 9.24 4.47
CA GLN A 129 11.51 10.36 5.06
C GLN A 129 12.21 11.20 3.99
N GLY A 130 11.95 12.51 3.93
CA GLY A 130 12.73 13.45 3.11
C GLY A 130 11.99 14.74 2.74
#